data_AF-A0A1B8DU42-F1
#
_entry.id   AF-A0A1B8DU42-F1
#
_cell.length_a   1.000
_cell.length_b   1.000
_cell.length_c   1.000
_cell.angle_alpha   90.00
_cell.angle_beta   90.00
_cell.angle_gamma   90.00
#
_symmetry.space_group_name_H-M   'P 1'
#
loop_
_entity.id
_entity.type
_entity.pdbx_description
1 polymer ?
#
loop_
_entity_poly.entity_id
_entity_poly.type
_entity_poly.pdbx_seq_one_letter_code
_entity_poly.pdbx_strand_id
1 'polypeptide(L)'
;MPFAFTPKSLVSSSRSATVTDIYICADEPNAVSDSPKLEPIISSPMTNHWVMYFVASSTKLLCFNPSPSGPGNSLDLIVSNKSYVDIFSAVKVVRLTPSAKLTIGLVYDHITNSKYDNYTFSPGGQGCRFWIYTVVASLRSAGYITNSSEVNASTEALGVVWTACGNPAPVSQQTS
;
A
#
# COMPACT_ATOMS: atom_id res chain seq x y z
N MET A 1 2.50 -23.75 -2.80
CA MET A 1 3.49 -23.18 -3.74
C MET A 1 4.11 -21.95 -3.11
N PRO A 2 5.44 -21.75 -3.17
CA PRO A 2 6.07 -20.55 -2.61
C PRO A 2 5.88 -19.35 -3.56
N PHE A 3 5.50 -18.20 -3.01
CA PHE A 3 5.10 -16.97 -3.70
C PHE A 3 6.08 -16.45 -4.76
N ALA A 4 5.49 -15.84 -5.80
CA ALA A 4 6.18 -15.10 -6.86
C ALA A 4 6.36 -13.63 -6.45
N PHE A 5 7.29 -13.35 -5.52
CA PHE A 5 7.80 -11.99 -5.36
C PHE A 5 8.55 -11.59 -6.63
N THR A 6 7.98 -10.66 -7.39
CA THR A 6 8.62 -10.16 -8.62
C THR A 6 9.33 -8.85 -8.30
N PRO A 7 10.68 -8.77 -8.34
CA PRO A 7 11.68 -9.83 -8.34
C PRO A 7 12.36 -10.01 -6.97
N LYS A 8 12.39 -11.25 -6.44
CA LYS A 8 13.10 -11.65 -5.20
C LYS A 8 14.52 -11.08 -5.08
N SER A 9 15.23 -10.91 -6.20
CA SER A 9 16.58 -10.34 -6.25
C SER A 9 16.65 -8.92 -5.71
N LEU A 10 15.60 -8.11 -5.90
CA LEU A 10 15.59 -6.72 -5.46
C LEU A 10 15.45 -6.60 -3.95
N VAL A 11 14.57 -7.41 -3.36
CA VAL A 11 14.47 -7.52 -1.89
C VAL A 11 15.77 -8.06 -1.34
N SER A 12 16.29 -9.16 -1.88
CA SER A 12 17.55 -9.79 -1.43
C SER A 12 18.74 -8.84 -1.42
N SER A 13 18.94 -8.05 -2.49
CA SER A 13 20.01 -7.04 -2.59
C SER A 13 19.78 -5.81 -1.71
N SER A 14 18.60 -5.69 -1.09
CA SER A 14 18.22 -4.56 -0.25
C SER A 14 17.98 -4.91 1.21
N ARG A 15 18.09 -6.18 1.60
CA ARG A 15 17.69 -6.65 2.94
C ARG A 15 18.35 -5.91 4.10
N SER A 16 19.63 -5.57 3.97
CA SER A 16 20.39 -4.86 5.01
C SER A 16 20.16 -3.35 5.02
N ALA A 17 19.45 -2.80 4.04
CA ALA A 17 19.24 -1.36 3.94
C ALA A 17 18.23 -0.90 5.01
N THR A 18 18.67 0.01 5.88
CA THR A 18 17.83 0.66 6.88
C THR A 18 16.78 1.52 6.21
N VAL A 19 15.54 1.45 6.69
CA VAL A 19 14.44 2.30 6.22
C VAL A 19 14.49 3.62 6.97
N THR A 20 14.56 4.74 6.25
CA THR A 20 14.54 6.09 6.82
C THR A 20 13.13 6.67 6.86
N ASP A 21 12.30 6.30 5.89
CA ASP A 21 10.93 6.79 5.75
C ASP A 21 10.04 5.73 5.13
N ILE A 22 8.78 5.72 5.55
CA ILE A 22 7.72 4.94 4.92
C ILE A 22 6.67 5.92 4.41
N TYR A 23 6.27 5.78 3.15
CA TYR A 23 5.15 6.54 2.60
C TYR A 23 4.03 5.62 2.19
N ILE A 24 2.81 5.97 2.56
CA ILE A 24 1.59 5.30 2.12
C ILE A 24 0.90 6.25 1.14
N CYS A 25 0.69 5.76 -0.07
CA CYS A 25 0.27 6.60 -1.19
C CYS A 25 -1.00 6.05 -1.84
N ALA A 26 -1.93 6.96 -2.16
CA ALA A 26 -3.08 6.68 -2.99
C ALA A 26 -2.82 7.19 -4.42
N ASP A 27 -2.98 6.32 -5.40
CA ASP A 27 -3.04 6.72 -6.81
C ASP A 27 -4.39 7.38 -7.12
N GLU A 28 -4.52 7.96 -8.31
CA GLU A 28 -5.80 8.53 -8.77
C GLU A 28 -6.95 7.52 -8.66
N PRO A 29 -8.15 7.99 -8.29
CA PRO A 29 -9.30 7.11 -8.10
C PRO A 29 -9.77 6.52 -9.42
N ASN A 30 -10.20 5.27 -9.37
CA ASN A 30 -10.86 4.58 -10.48
C ASN A 30 -12.26 4.13 -10.05
N ALA A 31 -13.17 4.01 -11.02
CA ALA A 31 -14.49 3.44 -10.76
C ALA A 31 -14.35 1.97 -10.32
N VAL A 32 -15.16 1.55 -9.35
CA VAL A 32 -15.29 0.13 -9.01
C VAL A 32 -16.06 -0.56 -10.14
N SER A 33 -15.43 -1.53 -10.80
CA SER A 33 -16.00 -2.18 -11.98
C SER A 33 -16.97 -3.29 -11.57
N ASP A 34 -18.19 -2.90 -11.20
CA ASP A 34 -19.31 -3.82 -11.00
C ASP A 34 -20.18 -3.85 -12.29
N SER A 35 -19.82 -4.74 -13.22
CA SER A 35 -20.56 -5.10 -14.45
C SER A 35 -20.49 -4.17 -15.69
N PRO A 36 -20.63 -4.74 -16.91
CA PRO A 36 -20.56 -4.00 -18.16
C PRO A 36 -21.91 -3.36 -18.54
N LYS A 37 -21.86 -2.07 -18.91
CA LYS A 37 -22.93 -1.23 -19.51
C LYS A 37 -24.06 -0.77 -18.58
N LEU A 38 -24.01 0.50 -18.17
CA LEU A 38 -24.96 1.55 -18.59
C LEU A 38 -24.49 2.91 -18.04
N GLU A 39 -24.29 3.89 -18.94
CA GLU A 39 -24.18 5.35 -18.74
C GLU A 39 -23.22 5.91 -17.63
N PRO A 40 -22.56 7.05 -17.85
CA PRO A 40 -21.67 7.66 -16.85
C PRO A 40 -22.51 8.29 -15.73
N ILE A 41 -22.92 7.48 -14.75
CA ILE A 41 -23.54 7.99 -13.55
C ILE A 41 -22.43 8.64 -12.72
N ILE A 42 -22.54 9.95 -12.53
CA ILE A 42 -21.64 10.83 -11.76
C ILE A 42 -21.59 10.40 -10.25
N SER A 43 -22.19 9.27 -9.88
CA SER A 43 -22.30 8.74 -8.52
C SER A 43 -21.76 7.33 -8.35
N SER A 44 -21.05 6.75 -9.33
CA SER A 44 -20.49 5.41 -9.15
C SER A 44 -19.44 5.40 -8.03
N PRO A 45 -19.43 4.37 -7.16
CA PRO A 45 -18.38 4.20 -6.17
C PRO A 45 -16.98 4.20 -6.82
N MET A 46 -16.06 4.89 -6.16
CA MET A 46 -14.67 4.98 -6.58
C MET A 46 -13.77 4.31 -5.55
N THR A 47 -12.58 3.93 -6.00
CA THR A 47 -11.53 3.38 -5.13
C THR A 47 -10.19 3.92 -5.58
N ASN A 48 -9.29 4.19 -4.64
CA ASN A 48 -7.89 4.43 -4.98
C ASN A 48 -7.14 3.10 -4.93
N HIS A 49 -6.18 2.91 -5.83
CA HIS A 49 -5.13 1.94 -5.59
C HIS A 49 -4.16 2.51 -4.55
N TRP A 50 -3.75 1.70 -3.58
CA TRP A 50 -2.83 2.13 -2.54
C TRP A 50 -1.57 1.27 -2.55
N VAL A 51 -0.43 1.94 -2.34
CA VAL A 51 0.90 1.31 -2.29
C VAL A 51 1.70 1.82 -1.09
N MET A 52 2.73 1.07 -0.70
CA MET A 52 3.69 1.49 0.31
C MET A 52 5.06 1.70 -0.31
N TYR A 53 5.71 2.83 -0.01
CA TYR A 53 7.09 3.08 -0.37
C TYR A 53 7.98 3.02 0.86
N PHE A 54 9.10 2.30 0.75
CA PHE A 54 10.14 2.23 1.78
C PHE A 54 11.39 2.91 1.25
N VAL A 55 11.74 4.04 1.85
CA VAL A 55 12.95 4.79 1.52
C VAL A 55 14.09 4.25 2.34
N ALA A 56 15.19 3.88 1.68
CA ALA A 56 16.43 3.49 2.34
C ALA A 56 17.56 4.50 2.14
N SER A 57 17.52 5.29 1.07
CA SER A 57 18.41 6.43 0.83
C SER A 57 17.76 7.41 -0.16
N SER A 58 18.45 8.51 -0.48
CA SER A 58 18.01 9.45 -1.53
C SER A 58 17.89 8.81 -2.93
N THR A 59 18.55 7.68 -3.16
CA THR A 59 18.58 6.97 -4.46
C THR A 59 17.98 5.58 -4.40
N LYS A 60 17.60 5.11 -3.21
CA LYS A 60 17.08 3.76 -3.00
C LYS A 60 15.74 3.80 -2.33
N LEU A 61 14.72 3.46 -3.10
CA LEU A 61 13.33 3.55 -2.73
C LEU A 61 12.58 2.38 -3.36
N LEU A 62 11.92 1.58 -2.51
CA LEU A 62 11.21 0.39 -2.93
C LEU A 62 9.71 0.59 -2.77
N CYS A 63 8.96 0.37 -3.84
CA CYS A 63 7.51 0.30 -3.81
C CYS A 63 7.07 -1.14 -3.58
N PHE A 64 6.22 -1.32 -2.58
CA PHE A 64 5.52 -2.54 -2.23
C PHE A 64 4.07 -2.35 -2.69
N ASN A 65 3.75 -2.95 -3.82
CA ASN A 65 2.45 -2.84 -4.47
C ASN A 65 1.64 -4.13 -4.23
N PRO A 66 0.58 -4.09 -3.40
CA PRO A 66 -0.28 -5.25 -3.17
C PRO A 66 -1.27 -5.42 -4.34
N SER A 67 -1.00 -6.40 -5.21
CA SER A 67 -1.82 -6.68 -6.40
C SER A 67 -2.74 -7.89 -6.20
N PRO A 68 -4.00 -7.86 -6.68
CA PRO A 68 -4.88 -9.03 -6.70
C PRO A 68 -4.62 -9.97 -7.90
N SER A 69 -3.45 -9.88 -8.56
CA SER A 69 -3.12 -10.67 -9.75
C SER A 69 -2.82 -12.14 -9.50
N GLY A 70 -2.78 -12.58 -8.24
CA GLY A 70 -2.60 -13.98 -7.89
C GLY A 70 -3.84 -14.84 -8.18
N PRO A 71 -3.68 -16.18 -8.29
CA PRO A 71 -4.80 -17.09 -8.48
C PRO A 71 -5.89 -16.92 -7.42
N GLY A 72 -7.15 -16.83 -7.84
CA GLY A 72 -8.29 -16.65 -6.92
C GLY A 72 -8.27 -15.33 -6.15
N ASN A 73 -7.76 -14.25 -6.76
CA ASN A 73 -7.55 -12.94 -6.12
C ASN A 73 -6.59 -13.00 -4.92
N SER A 74 -5.68 -13.97 -4.87
CA SER A 74 -4.61 -13.97 -3.88
C SER A 74 -3.62 -12.84 -4.14
N LEU A 75 -2.97 -12.40 -3.08
CA LEU A 75 -1.96 -11.37 -3.13
C LEU A 75 -0.76 -11.81 -3.96
N ASP A 76 -0.44 -10.95 -4.91
CA ASP A 76 0.85 -10.89 -5.58
C ASP A 76 1.53 -9.59 -5.17
N LEU A 77 2.52 -9.68 -4.26
CA LEU A 77 3.23 -8.50 -3.77
C LEU A 77 4.36 -8.14 -4.75
N ILE A 78 4.11 -7.11 -5.55
CA ILE A 78 5.05 -6.62 -6.56
C ILE A 78 6.01 -5.63 -5.89
N VAL A 79 7.32 -5.89 -5.97
CA VAL A 79 8.34 -4.99 -5.42
C VAL A 79 9.20 -4.41 -6.53
N SER A 80 9.25 -3.08 -6.58
CA SER A 80 9.96 -2.35 -7.64
C SER A 80 10.80 -1.21 -7.09
N ASN A 81 11.88 -0.88 -7.79
CA ASN A 81 12.62 0.37 -7.56
C ASN A 81 11.79 1.52 -8.09
N LYS A 82 11.69 2.59 -7.31
CA LYS A 82 10.95 3.79 -7.66
C LYS A 82 11.76 5.04 -7.35
N SER A 83 11.24 6.18 -7.76
CA SER A 83 11.82 7.50 -7.48
C SER A 83 10.90 8.30 -6.56
N TYR A 84 11.39 9.42 -6.03
CA TYR A 84 10.55 10.33 -5.27
C TYR A 84 9.42 10.96 -6.10
N VAL A 85 9.58 11.06 -7.43
CA VAL A 85 8.53 11.57 -8.31
C VAL A 85 7.28 10.70 -8.22
N ASP A 86 7.45 9.37 -8.09
CA ASP A 86 6.34 8.43 -7.94
C ASP A 86 5.55 8.62 -6.62
N ILE A 87 6.20 9.10 -5.56
CA ILE A 87 5.53 9.42 -4.30
C ILE A 87 4.69 10.70 -4.46
N PHE A 88 5.29 11.73 -5.04
CA PHE A 88 4.67 13.05 -5.12
C PHE A 88 3.63 13.19 -6.24
N SER A 89 3.52 12.21 -7.13
CA SER A 89 2.40 12.09 -8.06
C SER A 89 1.13 11.49 -7.44
N ALA A 90 1.22 10.95 -6.22
CA ALA A 90 0.06 10.38 -5.53
C ALA A 90 -0.93 11.48 -5.10
N VAL A 91 -2.23 11.20 -5.21
CA VAL A 91 -3.29 12.14 -4.82
C VAL A 91 -3.41 12.28 -3.30
N LYS A 92 -2.93 11.27 -2.57
CA LYS A 92 -2.76 11.32 -1.11
C LYS A 92 -1.45 10.67 -0.72
N VAL A 93 -0.71 11.35 0.15
CA VAL A 93 0.53 10.85 0.75
C VAL A 93 0.43 10.96 2.25
N VAL A 94 0.79 9.88 2.95
CA VAL A 94 1.01 9.90 4.40
C VAL A 94 2.40 9.35 4.68
N ARG A 95 3.18 10.09 5.48
CA ARG A 95 4.53 9.69 5.91
C ARG A 95 4.46 9.05 7.30
N LEU A 96 5.16 7.95 7.47
CA LEU A 96 5.43 7.32 8.77
C LEU A 96 6.94 7.30 9.01
N THR A 97 7.32 7.60 10.25
CA THR A 97 8.71 7.60 10.72
C THR A 97 9.03 6.21 11.30
N PRO A 98 9.90 5.42 10.64
CA PRO A 98 10.30 4.11 11.13
C PRO A 98 11.32 4.21 12.28
N SER A 99 11.42 3.16 13.07
CA SER A 99 12.54 2.93 13.99
C SER A 99 13.84 2.77 13.21
N ALA A 100 14.94 3.32 13.74
CA ALA A 100 16.27 3.19 13.14
C ALA A 100 16.76 1.73 12.97
N LYS A 101 16.09 0.77 13.62
CA LYS A 101 16.37 -0.67 13.50
C LYS A 101 15.66 -1.32 12.32
N LEU A 102 14.66 -0.68 11.72
CA LEU A 102 13.88 -1.26 10.64
C LEU A 102 14.72 -1.33 9.36
N THR A 103 14.82 -2.51 8.77
CA THR A 103 15.44 -2.73 7.46
C THR A 103 14.42 -3.26 6.48
N ILE A 104 14.69 -3.16 5.18
CA ILE A 104 13.84 -3.77 4.14
C ILE A 104 13.68 -5.28 4.37
N GLY A 105 14.74 -5.95 4.81
CA GLY A 105 14.70 -7.38 5.14
C GLY A 105 13.72 -7.67 6.27
N LEU A 106 13.73 -6.86 7.33
CA LEU A 106 12.80 -6.99 8.45
C LEU A 106 11.35 -6.73 8.03
N VAL A 107 11.10 -5.74 7.17
CA VAL A 107 9.74 -5.52 6.61
C VAL A 107 9.24 -6.77 5.88
N TYR A 108 10.07 -7.33 4.99
CA TYR A 108 9.74 -8.53 4.23
C TYR A 108 9.49 -9.74 5.16
N ASP A 109 10.39 -9.97 6.10
CA ASP A 109 10.28 -11.08 7.05
C ASP A 109 9.02 -10.92 7.89
N HIS A 110 8.66 -9.70 8.27
CA HIS A 110 7.45 -9.43 9.04
C HIS A 110 6.17 -9.76 8.25
N ILE A 111 6.11 -9.36 6.98
CA ILE A 111 4.99 -9.67 6.07
C ILE A 111 4.83 -11.19 5.92
N THR A 112 5.92 -11.92 5.68
CA THR A 112 5.90 -13.36 5.39
C THR A 112 5.74 -14.25 6.63
N ASN A 113 6.35 -13.86 7.76
CA ASN A 113 6.22 -14.60 9.01
C ASN A 113 4.81 -14.41 9.61
N SER A 114 4.22 -13.22 9.43
CA SER A 114 2.86 -12.91 9.89
C SER A 114 1.76 -13.31 8.90
N LYS A 115 2.12 -13.97 7.79
CA LYS A 115 1.19 -14.48 6.76
C LYS A 115 0.37 -13.41 6.04
N TYR A 116 0.83 -12.16 6.02
CA TYR A 116 0.22 -11.11 5.20
C TYR A 116 0.50 -11.30 3.70
N ASP A 117 1.47 -12.16 3.34
CA ASP A 117 1.68 -12.65 1.98
C ASP A 117 0.58 -13.61 1.50
N ASN A 118 -0.18 -14.23 2.41
CA ASN A 118 -1.32 -15.11 2.09
C ASN A 118 -2.66 -14.36 1.95
N TYR A 119 -2.63 -13.03 1.86
CA TYR A 119 -3.86 -12.24 1.79
C TYR A 119 -4.66 -12.57 0.52
N THR A 120 -5.98 -12.61 0.64
CA THR A 120 -6.91 -12.78 -0.49
C THR A 120 -7.80 -11.56 -0.55
N PHE A 121 -7.83 -10.91 -1.70
CA PHE A 121 -8.66 -9.74 -1.96
C PHE A 121 -10.14 -10.14 -2.09
N SER A 122 -11.04 -9.19 -1.91
CA SER A 122 -12.47 -9.42 -2.12
C SER A 122 -12.75 -9.79 -3.58
N PRO A 123 -13.93 -10.36 -3.90
CA PRO A 123 -14.47 -10.30 -5.25
C PRO A 123 -14.40 -8.86 -5.77
N GLY A 124 -13.91 -8.65 -6.99
CA GLY A 124 -13.65 -7.31 -7.54
C GLY A 124 -12.25 -6.74 -7.25
N GLY A 125 -11.37 -7.49 -6.58
CA GLY A 125 -9.96 -7.11 -6.38
C GLY A 125 -9.72 -6.00 -5.37
N GLN A 126 -10.73 -5.66 -4.54
CA GLN A 126 -10.59 -4.65 -3.49
C GLN A 126 -9.92 -5.25 -2.25
N GLY A 127 -9.12 -4.44 -1.55
CA GLY A 127 -8.43 -4.90 -0.34
C GLY A 127 -7.06 -4.27 -0.07
N CYS A 128 -6.49 -3.53 -1.01
CA CYS A 128 -5.17 -2.89 -0.83
C CYS A 128 -5.14 -1.98 0.41
N ARG A 129 -6.21 -1.21 0.66
CA ARG A 129 -6.36 -0.37 1.86
C ARG A 129 -6.27 -1.17 3.15
N PHE A 130 -7.04 -2.26 3.25
CA PHE A 130 -7.04 -3.13 4.42
C PHE A 130 -5.70 -3.85 4.59
N TRP A 131 -5.10 -4.35 3.50
CA TRP A 131 -3.79 -4.97 3.55
C TRP A 131 -2.73 -4.02 4.11
N ILE A 132 -2.64 -2.79 3.59
CA ILE A 132 -1.70 -1.77 4.09
C ILE A 132 -1.99 -1.45 5.56
N TYR A 133 -3.26 -1.25 5.93
CA TYR A 133 -3.65 -1.04 7.33
C TYR A 133 -3.10 -2.16 8.23
N THR A 134 -3.27 -3.43 7.84
CA THR A 134 -2.78 -4.56 8.63
C THR A 134 -1.26 -4.61 8.72
N VAL A 135 -0.54 -4.31 7.63
CA VAL A 135 0.93 -4.25 7.63
C VAL A 135 1.43 -3.14 8.55
N VAL A 136 0.84 -1.94 8.48
CA VAL A 136 1.20 -0.80 9.35
C VAL A 136 0.93 -1.12 10.82
N ALA A 137 -0.26 -1.66 11.13
CA ALA A 137 -0.62 -2.07 12.49
C ALA A 137 0.37 -3.12 13.03
N SER A 138 0.79 -4.06 12.19
CA SER A 138 1.75 -5.09 12.56
C SER A 138 3.16 -4.55 12.78
N LEU A 139 3.65 -3.66 11.92
CA LEU A 139 4.93 -2.97 12.11
C LEU A 139 4.93 -2.11 13.38
N ARG A 140 3.81 -1.46 13.69
CA ARG A 140 3.60 -0.74 14.95
C ARG A 140 3.67 -1.68 16.15
N SER A 141 2.96 -2.81 16.11
CA SER A 141 2.96 -3.80 17.19
C SER A 141 4.35 -4.39 17.44
N ALA A 142 5.18 -4.50 16.41
CA ALA A 142 6.57 -4.93 16.52
C ALA A 142 7.54 -3.82 17.00
N GLY A 143 7.05 -2.60 17.23
CA GLY A 143 7.84 -1.46 17.68
C GLY A 143 8.66 -0.78 16.57
N TYR A 144 8.38 -1.08 15.30
CA TYR A 144 9.07 -0.46 14.16
C TYR A 144 8.47 0.88 13.76
N ILE A 145 7.24 1.19 14.17
CA ILE A 145 6.59 2.49 13.96
C ILE A 145 5.98 2.89 15.31
N THR A 146 6.40 4.01 15.88
CA THR A 146 6.06 4.36 17.27
C THR A 146 5.22 5.63 17.38
N ASN A 147 5.24 6.50 16.37
CA ASN A 147 4.47 7.74 16.39
C ASN A 147 2.98 7.45 16.20
N SER A 148 2.20 7.60 17.28
CA SER A 148 0.76 7.34 17.27
C SER A 148 -0.01 8.30 16.36
N SER A 149 0.42 9.55 16.25
CA SER A 149 -0.26 10.55 15.41
C SER A 149 -0.10 10.22 13.93
N GLU A 150 1.08 9.78 13.51
CA GLU A 150 1.34 9.37 12.13
C GLU A 150 0.54 8.12 11.76
N VAL A 151 0.47 7.14 12.67
CA VAL A 151 -0.33 5.94 12.44
C VAL A 151 -1.82 6.26 12.37
N ASN A 152 -2.34 7.11 13.27
CA ASN A 152 -3.74 7.54 13.21
C ASN A 152 -4.04 8.27 11.89
N ALA A 153 -3.17 9.19 11.46
CA ALA A 153 -3.32 9.87 10.17
C ALA A 153 -3.30 8.89 8.99
N SER A 154 -2.49 7.83 9.05
CA SER A 154 -2.51 6.78 8.02
C SER A 154 -3.81 5.97 8.02
N THR A 155 -4.34 5.63 9.20
CA THR A 155 -5.62 4.92 9.32
C THR A 155 -6.78 5.77 8.80
N GLU A 156 -6.83 7.04 9.15
CA GLU A 156 -7.82 7.99 8.65
C GLU A 156 -7.72 8.14 7.13
N ALA A 157 -6.51 8.27 6.59
CA ALA A 157 -6.32 8.41 5.14
C ALA A 157 -6.74 7.16 4.36
N LEU A 158 -6.45 5.97 4.87
CA LEU A 158 -6.87 4.70 4.28
C LEU A 158 -8.39 4.48 4.35
N GLY A 159 -9.09 5.15 5.26
CA GLY A 159 -10.56 5.10 5.37
C GLY A 159 -11.30 5.97 4.34
N VAL A 160 -10.58 6.67 3.46
CA VAL A 160 -11.14 7.67 2.54
C VAL A 160 -10.72 7.37 1.10
N VAL A 161 -11.67 7.55 0.19
CA VAL A 161 -11.40 7.69 -1.24
C VAL A 161 -11.05 9.15 -1.54
N TRP A 162 -9.93 9.36 -2.21
CA TRP A 162 -9.36 10.65 -2.55
C TRP A 162 -9.54 10.95 -4.03
N THR A 163 -10.05 12.14 -4.34
CA THR A 163 -10.21 12.66 -5.71
C THR A 163 -8.87 12.98 -6.35
N ALA A 164 -8.84 13.18 -7.67
CA ALA A 164 -7.63 13.62 -8.40
C ALA A 164 -7.03 14.94 -7.85
N CYS A 165 -7.85 15.78 -7.21
CA CYS A 165 -7.41 17.02 -6.58
C CYS A 165 -6.93 16.84 -5.12
N GLY A 166 -6.89 15.61 -4.60
CA GLY A 166 -6.46 15.31 -3.23
C GLY A 166 -7.49 15.64 -2.14
N ASN A 167 -8.76 15.87 -2.51
CA ASN A 167 -9.86 16.05 -1.55
C ASN A 167 -10.61 14.72 -1.32
N PRO A 168 -11.23 14.50 -0.15
CA PRO A 168 -12.15 13.38 0.04
C PRO A 168 -13.26 13.40 -1.00
N ALA A 169 -13.53 12.25 -1.62
CA ALA A 169 -14.67 12.09 -2.52
C ALA A 169 -16.00 12.24 -1.75
N PRO A 170 -17.10 12.63 -2.43
CA PRO A 170 -18.43 12.63 -1.85
C PRO A 170 -18.79 11.28 -1.23
N VAL A 171 -19.62 11.28 -0.17
CA VAL A 171 -20.05 10.06 0.54
C VAL A 171 -20.65 9.02 -0.40
N SER A 172 -21.37 9.44 -1.44
CA SER A 172 -21.96 8.56 -2.46
C SER A 172 -20.92 7.81 -3.31
N GLN A 173 -19.67 8.28 -3.36
CA GLN A 173 -18.58 7.69 -4.12
C GLN A 173 -17.57 6.95 -3.22
N GLN A 174 -17.77 6.96 -1.89
CA GLN A 174 -16.89 6.28 -0.96
C GLN A 174 -17.08 4.76 -1.05
N THR A 175 -15.97 4.03 -0.98
CA THR A 175 -15.96 2.58 -0.80
C THR A 175 -15.49 2.26 0.61
N SER A 176 -16.14 1.29 1.26
CA SER A 176 -15.75 0.76 2.57
C SER A 176 -14.45 -0.05 2.51
#